data_AF-A0A3P6QEH8-F1
#
_entry.id   AF-A0A3P6QEH8-F1
#
_cell.length_a   1.000
_cell.length_b   1.000
_cell.length_c   1.000
_cell.angle_alpha   90.00
_cell.angle_beta   90.00
_cell.angle_gamma   90.00
#
_symmetry.space_group_name_H-M   'P 1'
#
loop_
_entity.id
_entity.type
_entity.pdbx_description
1 polymer ?
#
loop_
_entity_poly.entity_id
_entity_poly.type
_entity_poly.pdbx_seq_one_letter_code
_entity_poly.pdbx_strand_id
1 'polypeptide(L)'
;MTIGQSIVKVKVTLLSRAAPYRGDNLDLFQAAYEALQRETDGQRMIAAARRLSQVSAQMIADVKTQAEQAEGDPERQTKLFAAAKQLADATTDLINHAKLCSTAPDLEPNQTKLKQSADELVVVAYASAAELLNARVMRSLQAAARAVVTASTHLVNTSRCAAKKSRANNYHILEDAKVVNELTPKLVSAIRYVRSRPDDPLAQLELICACQQVVEVSASSLLYTRPSLSSLPSRLKNLRNETLEN
;
A
#
# COMPACT_ATOMS: atom_id res chain seq x y z
N MET A 1 4.82 12.50 -28.85
CA MET A 1 4.05 12.04 -27.66
C MET A 1 4.44 12.84 -26.44
N THR A 2 3.50 13.12 -25.54
CA THR A 2 3.52 14.34 -24.70
C THR A 2 3.66 14.00 -23.23
N ILE A 3 4.35 14.84 -22.47
CA ILE A 3 4.53 14.77 -21.00
C ILE A 3 3.20 14.51 -20.26
N GLY A 4 2.06 14.90 -20.84
CA GLY A 4 0.72 14.49 -20.40
C GLY A 4 0.49 12.98 -20.40
N GLN A 5 1.02 12.23 -21.38
CA GLN A 5 1.06 10.77 -21.34
C GLN A 5 2.01 10.23 -20.28
N SER A 6 3.13 10.87 -19.94
CA SER A 6 3.99 10.42 -18.83
C SER A 6 3.37 10.69 -17.47
N ILE A 7 2.63 11.79 -17.30
CA ILE A 7 1.86 12.10 -16.08
C ILE A 7 0.63 11.21 -15.98
N VAL A 8 -0.07 10.95 -17.09
CA VAL A 8 -1.13 9.94 -17.15
C VAL A 8 -0.53 8.56 -16.90
N LYS A 9 0.66 8.24 -17.39
CA LYS A 9 1.33 6.94 -17.14
C LYS A 9 1.78 6.84 -15.69
N VAL A 10 2.28 7.90 -15.04
CA VAL A 10 2.59 7.91 -13.60
C VAL A 10 1.31 7.85 -12.76
N LYS A 11 0.26 8.60 -13.11
CA LYS A 11 -1.05 8.54 -12.46
C LYS A 11 -1.71 7.18 -12.65
N VAL A 12 -1.64 6.60 -13.84
CA VAL A 12 -2.13 5.26 -14.18
C VAL A 12 -1.24 4.18 -13.58
N THR A 13 0.07 4.36 -13.42
CA THR A 13 0.98 3.41 -12.75
C THR A 13 0.87 3.48 -11.23
N LEU A 14 0.59 4.66 -10.65
CA LEU A 14 0.25 4.83 -9.23
C LEU A 14 -1.16 4.29 -8.95
N LEU A 15 -2.13 4.54 -9.84
CA LEU A 15 -3.49 4.00 -9.75
C LEU A 15 -3.59 2.52 -10.15
N SER A 16 -2.67 1.98 -10.96
CA SER A 16 -2.63 0.55 -11.30
C SER A 16 -1.80 -0.27 -10.33
N ARG A 17 -0.81 0.34 -9.65
CA ARG A 17 -0.16 -0.24 -8.45
C ARG A 17 -1.04 -0.13 -7.21
N ALA A 18 -1.94 0.83 -7.16
CA ALA A 18 -3.13 0.76 -6.33
C ALA A 18 -4.15 -0.16 -7.01
N ALA A 19 -3.80 -1.45 -7.11
CA ALA A 19 -4.74 -2.46 -7.58
C ALA A 19 -6.07 -2.23 -6.85
N PRO A 20 -7.19 -2.07 -7.58
CA PRO A 20 -8.50 -1.89 -6.96
C PRO A 20 -8.71 -3.02 -5.94
N TYR A 21 -9.20 -2.62 -4.76
CA TYR A 21 -9.53 -3.44 -3.60
C TYR A 21 -9.93 -4.88 -4.01
N ARG A 22 -8.99 -5.82 -3.95
CA ARG A 22 -9.29 -7.24 -4.11
C ARG A 22 -9.81 -7.67 -2.75
N GLY A 23 -11.13 -7.86 -2.65
CA GLY A 23 -11.84 -8.31 -1.44
C GLY A 23 -10.96 -9.26 -0.65
N ASP A 24 -10.62 -8.80 0.56
CA ASP A 24 -9.46 -9.22 1.32
C ASP A 24 -9.56 -10.72 1.61
N ASN A 25 -8.41 -11.40 1.76
CA ASN A 25 -8.42 -12.78 2.26
C ASN A 25 -9.19 -12.88 3.59
N LEU A 26 -9.32 -11.78 4.33
CA LEU A 26 -10.19 -11.66 5.50
C LEU A 26 -11.69 -11.78 5.17
N ASP A 27 -12.19 -11.19 4.07
CA ASP A 27 -13.60 -11.32 3.64
C ASP A 27 -13.91 -12.77 3.23
N LEU A 28 -13.00 -13.38 2.45
CA LEU A 28 -13.09 -14.78 2.06
C LEU A 28 -13.02 -15.70 3.29
N PHE A 29 -12.18 -15.34 4.25
CA PHE A 29 -12.00 -16.08 5.49
C PHE A 29 -13.27 -15.98 6.35
N GLN A 30 -13.85 -14.79 6.48
CA GLN A 30 -15.10 -14.59 7.20
C GLN A 30 -16.25 -15.36 6.54
N ALA A 31 -16.38 -15.32 5.21
CA ALA A 31 -17.40 -16.09 4.51
C ALA A 31 -17.23 -17.61 4.74
N ALA A 32 -15.99 -18.12 4.71
CA ALA A 32 -15.70 -19.52 4.98
C ALA A 32 -15.98 -19.91 6.44
N TYR A 33 -15.68 -19.03 7.39
CA TYR A 33 -15.95 -19.22 8.81
C TYR A 33 -17.46 -19.27 9.08
N GLU A 34 -18.23 -18.31 8.55
CA GLU A 34 -19.68 -18.30 8.75
C GLU A 34 -20.36 -19.51 8.08
N ALA A 35 -19.81 -20.00 6.96
CA ALA A 35 -20.28 -21.23 6.33
C ALA A 35 -20.06 -22.46 7.23
N LEU A 36 -18.92 -22.53 7.93
CA LEU A 36 -18.64 -23.58 8.92
C LEU A 36 -19.61 -23.50 10.10
N GLN A 37 -19.85 -22.31 10.64
CA GLN A 37 -20.69 -22.14 11.82
C GLN A 37 -22.15 -22.53 11.59
N ARG A 38 -22.68 -22.24 10.40
CA ARG A 38 -24.05 -22.59 10.00
C ARG A 38 -24.24 -24.08 9.71
N GLU A 39 -23.16 -24.83 9.54
CA GLU A 39 -23.25 -26.24 9.18
C GLU A 39 -23.66 -27.10 10.38
N THR A 40 -24.54 -28.05 10.13
CA THR A 40 -25.06 -29.01 11.12
C THR A 40 -24.69 -30.44 10.78
N ASP A 41 -24.31 -30.71 9.52
CA ASP A 41 -23.82 -32.01 9.08
C ASP A 41 -22.30 -32.12 9.28
N GLY A 42 -21.85 -33.15 10.01
CA GLY A 42 -20.44 -33.35 10.33
C GLY A 42 -19.53 -33.44 9.10
N GLN A 43 -19.97 -34.11 8.03
CA GLN A 43 -19.18 -34.26 6.80
C GLN A 43 -19.02 -32.93 6.06
N ARG A 44 -20.11 -32.16 5.95
CA ARG A 44 -20.07 -30.83 5.35
C ARG A 44 -19.26 -29.84 6.19
N MET A 45 -19.28 -29.97 7.52
CA MET A 45 -18.50 -29.11 8.40
C MET A 45 -17.01 -29.35 8.25
N ILE A 46 -16.59 -30.61 8.06
CA ILE A 46 -15.19 -30.93 7.72
C ILE A 46 -14.79 -30.30 6.38
N ALA A 47 -15.68 -30.33 5.38
CA ALA A 47 -15.44 -29.67 4.10
C ALA A 47 -15.34 -28.14 4.25
N ALA A 48 -16.18 -27.53 5.10
CA ALA A 48 -16.12 -26.11 5.42
C ALA A 48 -14.82 -25.75 6.16
N ALA A 49 -14.40 -26.57 7.13
CA ALA A 49 -13.12 -26.40 7.85
C ALA A 49 -11.92 -26.43 6.90
N ARG A 50 -11.91 -27.35 5.93
CA ARG A 50 -10.87 -27.38 4.89
C ARG A 50 -10.82 -26.10 4.06
N ARG A 51 -11.97 -25.53 3.70
CA ARG A 51 -12.03 -24.24 2.97
C ARG A 51 -11.51 -23.10 3.85
N LEU A 52 -11.92 -23.04 5.12
CA LEU A 52 -11.43 -22.06 6.07
C LEU A 52 -9.90 -22.14 6.23
N SER A 53 -9.34 -23.35 6.37
CA SER A 53 -7.90 -23.57 6.43
C SER A 53 -7.16 -23.15 5.16
N GLN A 54 -7.76 -23.34 3.97
CA GLN A 54 -7.16 -22.89 2.70
C GLN A 54 -7.03 -21.36 2.65
N VAL A 55 -8.07 -20.64 3.06
CA VAL A 55 -8.02 -19.17 3.10
C VAL A 55 -7.02 -18.70 4.17
N SER A 56 -7.00 -19.36 5.34
CA SER A 56 -6.01 -19.08 6.38
C SER A 56 -4.56 -19.28 5.89
N ALA A 57 -4.30 -20.34 5.12
CA ALA A 57 -2.98 -20.58 4.52
C ALA A 57 -2.56 -19.43 3.58
N GLN A 58 -3.50 -18.85 2.83
CA GLN A 58 -3.23 -17.67 2.02
C GLN A 58 -2.91 -16.45 2.89
N MET A 59 -3.64 -16.24 3.99
CA MET A 59 -3.32 -15.17 4.95
C MET A 59 -1.92 -15.34 5.56
N ILE A 60 -1.55 -16.58 5.93
CA ILE A 60 -0.19 -16.88 6.44
C ILE A 60 0.88 -16.51 5.41
N ALA A 61 0.66 -16.83 4.12
CA ALA A 61 1.57 -16.47 3.05
C ALA A 61 1.70 -14.94 2.93
N ASP A 62 0.58 -14.21 2.98
CA ASP A 62 0.58 -12.75 2.91
C ASP A 62 1.35 -12.12 4.09
N VAL A 63 1.15 -12.61 5.32
CA VAL A 63 1.88 -12.15 6.51
C VAL A 63 3.37 -12.42 6.39
N LYS A 64 3.77 -13.60 5.91
CA LYS A 64 5.19 -13.92 5.69
C LYS A 64 5.82 -13.01 4.63
N THR A 65 5.15 -12.82 3.50
CA THR A 65 5.62 -11.90 2.45
C THR A 65 5.73 -10.47 2.98
N GLN A 66 4.81 -10.04 3.86
CA GLN A 66 4.93 -8.73 4.49
C GLN A 66 6.11 -8.65 5.47
N ALA A 67 6.37 -9.70 6.25
CA ALA A 67 7.51 -9.78 7.16
C ALA A 67 8.86 -9.71 6.41
N GLU A 68 8.96 -10.40 5.27
CA GLU A 68 10.13 -10.35 4.39
C GLU A 68 10.35 -8.94 3.81
N GLN A 69 9.27 -8.24 3.49
CA GLN A 69 9.31 -6.87 2.97
C GLN A 69 9.58 -5.80 4.03
N ALA A 70 9.61 -6.14 5.33
CA ALA A 70 9.92 -5.23 6.42
C ALA A 70 11.44 -5.04 6.61
N GLU A 71 12.20 -5.02 5.52
CA GLU A 71 13.66 -4.84 5.54
C GLU A 71 14.04 -3.51 6.23
N GLY A 72 14.87 -3.60 7.26
CA GLY A 72 15.30 -2.45 8.07
C GLY A 72 14.43 -2.16 9.29
N ASP A 73 13.44 -3.01 9.60
CA ASP A 73 12.62 -2.96 10.81
C ASP A 73 12.51 -4.36 11.45
N PRO A 74 13.53 -4.78 12.22
CA PRO A 74 13.59 -6.14 12.78
C PRO A 74 12.51 -6.41 13.82
N GLU A 75 12.06 -5.37 14.53
CA GLU A 75 10.98 -5.50 15.52
C GLU A 75 9.66 -5.83 14.83
N ARG A 76 9.32 -5.09 13.77
CA ARG A 76 8.12 -5.33 12.98
C ARG A 76 8.18 -6.66 12.23
N GLN A 77 9.34 -7.03 11.69
CA GLN A 77 9.55 -8.34 11.07
C GLN A 77 9.29 -9.47 12.10
N THR A 78 9.79 -9.32 13.33
CA THR A 78 9.56 -10.29 14.41
C THR A 78 8.07 -10.38 14.77
N LYS A 79 7.37 -9.25 14.90
CA LYS A 79 5.92 -9.20 15.17
C LYS A 79 5.11 -9.91 14.07
N LEU A 80 5.42 -9.64 12.80
CA LEU A 80 4.73 -10.28 11.66
C LEU A 80 5.00 -11.79 11.60
N PHE A 81 6.23 -12.25 11.85
CA PHE A 81 6.50 -13.68 11.92
C PHE A 81 5.80 -14.37 13.10
N ALA A 82 5.69 -13.70 14.25
CA ALA A 82 4.93 -14.21 15.38
C ALA A 82 3.44 -14.34 15.03
N ALA A 83 2.85 -13.35 14.36
CA ALA A 83 1.47 -13.42 13.87
C ALA A 83 1.26 -14.56 12.87
N ALA A 84 2.16 -14.71 11.89
CA ALA A 84 2.11 -15.81 10.92
C ALA A 84 2.21 -17.19 11.60
N LYS A 85 3.01 -17.30 12.67
CA LYS A 85 3.12 -18.52 13.46
C LYS A 85 1.82 -18.80 14.22
N GLN A 86 1.25 -17.82 14.91
CA GLN A 86 -0.02 -17.98 15.62
C GLN A 86 -1.15 -18.41 14.67
N LEU A 87 -1.21 -17.82 13.47
CA LEU A 87 -2.15 -18.25 12.43
C LEU A 87 -1.94 -19.71 12.03
N ALA A 88 -0.68 -20.12 11.83
CA ALA A 88 -0.35 -21.48 11.45
C ALA A 88 -0.70 -22.49 12.55
N ASP A 89 -0.45 -22.15 13.81
CA ASP A 89 -0.76 -22.99 14.97
C ASP A 89 -2.29 -23.17 15.09
N ALA A 90 -3.06 -22.08 15.11
CA ALA A 90 -4.53 -22.14 15.16
C ALA A 90 -5.15 -22.85 13.93
N THR A 91 -4.54 -22.70 12.74
CA THR A 91 -4.98 -23.41 11.53
C THR A 91 -4.72 -24.91 11.65
N THR A 92 -3.60 -25.28 12.26
CA THR A 92 -3.25 -26.68 12.51
C THR A 92 -4.23 -27.32 13.50
N ASP A 93 -4.59 -26.59 14.56
CA ASP A 93 -5.60 -27.04 15.52
C ASP A 93 -6.97 -27.23 14.85
N LEU A 94 -7.39 -26.31 13.98
CA LEU A 94 -8.62 -26.47 13.19
C LEU A 94 -8.59 -27.75 12.35
N ILE A 95 -7.48 -28.01 11.66
CA ILE A 95 -7.31 -29.21 10.83
C ILE A 95 -7.32 -30.47 11.69
N ASN A 96 -6.70 -30.44 12.87
CA ASN A 96 -6.66 -31.58 13.79
C ASN A 96 -8.06 -31.90 14.32
N HIS A 97 -8.83 -30.89 14.73
CA HIS A 97 -10.23 -31.09 15.12
C HIS A 97 -11.11 -31.54 13.96
N ALA A 98 -10.85 -31.08 12.73
CA ALA A 98 -11.55 -31.56 11.55
C ALA A 98 -11.26 -33.04 11.25
N LYS A 99 -10.02 -33.49 11.45
CA LYS A 99 -9.65 -34.91 11.35
C LYS A 99 -10.33 -35.75 12.44
N LEU A 100 -10.37 -35.28 13.68
CA LEU A 100 -11.09 -35.95 14.76
C LEU A 100 -12.60 -36.03 14.47
N CYS A 101 -13.19 -34.96 13.94
CA CYS A 101 -14.58 -34.96 13.49
C CYS A 101 -14.81 -35.95 12.34
N SER A 102 -13.82 -36.18 11.47
CA SER A 102 -13.97 -37.12 10.36
C SER A 102 -14.03 -38.60 10.76
N THR A 103 -13.49 -38.97 11.94
CA THR A 103 -13.56 -40.36 12.42
C THR A 103 -14.94 -40.70 12.98
N ALA A 104 -15.66 -39.70 13.49
CA ALA A 104 -17.01 -39.85 14.02
C ALA A 104 -17.81 -38.53 13.80
N PRO A 105 -18.36 -38.34 12.58
CA PRO A 105 -18.98 -37.09 12.15
C PRO A 105 -20.27 -36.74 12.88
N ASP A 106 -21.01 -37.74 13.35
CA ASP A 106 -22.31 -37.56 14.02
C ASP A 106 -22.16 -37.29 15.53
N LEU A 107 -20.93 -37.34 16.06
CA LEU A 107 -20.66 -37.05 17.47
C LEU A 107 -20.64 -35.54 17.71
N GLU A 108 -21.68 -35.05 18.37
CA GLU A 108 -21.81 -33.65 18.81
C GLU A 108 -20.55 -33.11 19.52
N PRO A 109 -19.86 -33.84 20.42
CA PRO A 109 -18.63 -33.32 21.04
C PRO A 109 -17.51 -33.02 20.04
N ASN A 110 -17.38 -33.79 18.96
CA ASN A 110 -16.37 -33.55 17.93
C ASN A 110 -16.75 -32.35 17.08
N GLN A 111 -18.04 -32.23 16.77
CA GLN A 111 -18.59 -31.10 16.04
C GLN A 111 -18.37 -29.78 16.80
N THR A 112 -18.68 -29.76 18.09
CA THR A 112 -18.50 -28.59 18.97
C THR A 112 -17.04 -28.18 19.08
N LYS A 113 -16.11 -29.13 19.25
CA LYS A 113 -14.67 -28.82 19.27
C LYS A 113 -14.16 -28.23 17.95
N LEU A 114 -14.68 -28.71 16.82
CA LEU A 114 -14.34 -28.15 15.52
C LEU A 114 -14.81 -26.70 15.37
N LYS A 115 -16.04 -26.38 15.81
CA LYS A 115 -16.55 -25.01 15.82
C LYS A 115 -15.76 -24.10 16.76
N GLN A 116 -15.44 -24.57 17.96
CA GLN A 116 -14.60 -23.82 18.90
C GLN A 116 -13.22 -23.49 18.32
N SER A 117 -12.58 -24.46 17.67
CA SER A 117 -11.28 -24.21 17.02
C SER A 117 -11.39 -23.21 15.86
N ALA A 118 -12.54 -23.16 15.18
CA ALA A 118 -12.81 -22.13 14.18
C ALA A 118 -12.98 -20.73 14.83
N ASP A 119 -13.61 -20.64 16.00
CA ASP A 119 -13.74 -19.38 16.77
C ASP A 119 -12.37 -18.84 17.19
N GLU A 120 -11.50 -19.72 17.70
CA GLU A 120 -10.12 -19.38 18.08
C GLU A 120 -9.32 -18.89 16.87
N LEU A 121 -9.44 -19.58 15.73
CA LEU A 121 -8.77 -19.17 14.49
C LEU A 121 -9.25 -17.80 13.98
N VAL A 122 -10.54 -17.49 14.13
CA VAL A 122 -11.09 -16.18 13.75
C VAL A 122 -10.40 -15.06 14.49
N VAL A 123 -10.28 -15.16 15.82
CA VAL A 123 -9.65 -14.11 16.64
C VAL A 123 -8.23 -13.81 16.13
N VAL A 124 -7.45 -14.86 15.84
CA VAL A 124 -6.08 -14.74 15.33
C VAL A 124 -6.05 -14.17 13.90
N ALA A 125 -7.00 -14.56 13.05
CA ALA A 125 -7.14 -14.06 11.68
C ALA A 125 -7.41 -12.55 11.63
N TYR A 126 -8.32 -12.04 12.46
CA TYR A 126 -8.59 -10.61 12.53
C TYR A 126 -7.41 -9.80 13.09
N ALA A 127 -6.76 -10.30 14.15
CA ALA A 127 -5.57 -9.65 14.69
C ALA A 127 -4.45 -9.56 13.64
N SER A 128 -4.23 -10.64 12.89
CA SER A 128 -3.22 -10.68 11.83
C SER A 128 -3.58 -9.78 10.64
N ALA A 129 -4.86 -9.72 10.26
CA ALA A 129 -5.31 -8.86 9.18
C ALA A 129 -5.21 -7.36 9.52
N ALA A 130 -5.45 -6.99 10.77
CA ALA A 130 -5.24 -5.62 11.23
C ALA A 130 -3.76 -5.20 11.07
N GLU A 131 -2.82 -6.10 11.42
CA GLU A 131 -1.40 -5.87 11.26
C GLU A 131 -1.01 -5.72 9.77
N LEU A 132 -1.55 -6.58 8.90
CA LEU A 132 -1.36 -6.49 7.43
C LEU A 132 -1.88 -5.18 6.85
N LEU A 133 -3.04 -4.70 7.32
CA LEU A 133 -3.68 -3.48 6.86
C LEU A 133 -2.84 -2.26 7.25
N ASN A 134 -2.50 -2.14 8.53
CA ASN A 134 -1.62 -1.07 9.04
C ASN A 134 -0.31 -1.02 8.25
N ALA A 135 0.30 -2.18 8.07
CA ALA A 135 1.54 -2.30 7.35
C ALA A 135 1.46 -1.84 5.89
N ARG A 136 0.37 -2.18 5.20
CA ARG A 136 0.12 -1.82 3.80
C ARG A 136 -0.20 -0.34 3.65
N VAL A 137 -1.04 0.23 4.52
CA VAL A 137 -1.37 1.67 4.51
C VAL A 137 -0.11 2.49 4.69
N MET A 138 0.76 2.10 5.64
CA MET A 138 2.04 2.77 5.86
C MET A 138 2.96 2.70 4.63
N ARG A 139 3.06 1.53 4.00
CA ARG A 139 3.86 1.39 2.77
C ARG A 139 3.31 2.24 1.63
N SER A 140 1.99 2.27 1.47
CA SER A 140 1.32 3.10 0.47
C SER A 140 1.60 4.59 0.68
N LEU A 141 1.49 5.06 1.93
CA LEU A 141 1.78 6.44 2.30
C LEU A 141 3.24 6.82 1.99
N GLN A 142 4.19 5.96 2.36
CA GLN A 142 5.61 6.18 2.06
C GLN A 142 5.91 6.16 0.55
N ALA A 143 5.29 5.26 -0.20
CA ALA A 143 5.44 5.19 -1.66
C ALA A 143 4.87 6.45 -2.34
N ALA A 144 3.69 6.90 -1.91
CA ALA A 144 3.10 8.15 -2.38
C ALA A 144 4.00 9.36 -2.08
N ALA A 145 4.51 9.47 -0.85
CA ALA A 145 5.41 10.55 -0.47
C ALA A 145 6.71 10.57 -1.29
N ARG A 146 7.30 9.40 -1.57
CA ARG A 146 8.48 9.30 -2.46
C ARG A 146 8.14 9.74 -3.88
N ALA A 147 6.98 9.36 -4.41
CA ALA A 147 6.52 9.80 -5.72
C ALA A 147 6.35 11.34 -5.77
N VAL A 148 5.85 11.95 -4.68
CA VAL A 148 5.78 13.42 -4.54
C VAL A 148 7.17 14.03 -4.60
N VAL A 149 8.16 13.50 -3.87
CA VAL A 149 9.56 13.99 -3.93
C VAL A 149 10.12 13.95 -5.35
N THR A 150 9.99 12.81 -6.04
CA THR A 150 10.48 12.65 -7.42
C THR A 150 9.78 13.60 -8.39
N ALA A 151 8.45 13.71 -8.32
CA ALA A 151 7.67 14.61 -9.15
C ALA A 151 8.05 16.08 -8.92
N SER A 152 8.25 16.46 -7.66
CA SER A 152 8.66 17.81 -7.26
C SER A 152 10.04 18.17 -7.79
N THR A 153 10.99 17.24 -7.71
CA THR A 153 12.35 17.43 -8.25
C THR A 153 12.32 17.63 -9.77
N HIS A 154 11.53 16.80 -10.48
CA HIS A 154 11.33 16.96 -11.93
C HIS A 154 10.66 18.28 -12.29
N LEU A 155 9.69 18.72 -11.49
CA LEU A 155 9.01 19.99 -11.70
C LEU A 155 9.97 21.17 -11.54
N VAL A 156 10.77 21.18 -10.48
CA VAL A 156 11.79 22.22 -10.24
C VAL A 156 12.77 22.30 -11.42
N ASN A 157 13.29 21.17 -11.87
CA ASN A 157 14.24 21.13 -12.99
C ASN A 157 13.62 21.61 -14.30
N THR A 158 12.38 21.19 -14.58
CA THR A 158 11.63 21.60 -15.78
C THR A 158 11.32 23.09 -15.76
N SER A 159 10.86 23.60 -14.61
CA SER A 159 10.54 25.01 -14.38
C SER A 159 11.75 25.91 -14.58
N ARG A 160 12.92 25.52 -14.06
CA ARG A 160 14.18 26.24 -14.27
C ARG A 160 14.62 26.23 -15.74
N CYS A 161 14.44 25.11 -16.44
CA CYS A 161 14.74 25.03 -17.87
C CYS A 161 13.81 25.92 -18.71
N ALA A 162 12.51 25.92 -18.40
CA ALA A 162 11.52 26.77 -19.05
C ALA A 162 11.77 28.26 -18.78
N ALA A 163 12.07 28.63 -17.54
CA ALA A 163 12.40 30.00 -17.16
C ALA A 163 13.63 30.53 -17.91
N LYS A 164 14.69 29.72 -18.06
CA LYS A 164 15.89 30.09 -18.83
C LYS A 164 15.60 30.35 -20.32
N LYS A 165 14.61 29.67 -20.89
CA LYS A 165 14.26 29.74 -22.33
C LYS A 165 13.13 30.73 -22.63
N SER A 166 12.46 31.24 -21.60
CA SER A 166 11.32 32.15 -21.72
C SER A 166 11.78 33.62 -21.66
N ARG A 167 11.17 34.47 -22.49
CA ARG A 167 11.35 35.94 -22.41
C ARG A 167 10.35 36.61 -21.47
N ALA A 168 9.42 35.86 -20.89
CA ALA A 168 8.40 36.38 -19.96
C ALA A 168 8.97 36.54 -18.52
N ASN A 169 8.23 37.23 -17.64
CA ASN A 169 8.57 37.31 -16.23
C ASN A 169 8.49 35.92 -15.58
N ASN A 170 9.61 35.39 -15.09
CA ASN A 170 9.70 34.06 -14.48
C ASN A 170 9.89 34.12 -12.96
N TYR A 171 9.66 35.27 -12.32
CA TYR A 171 9.87 35.45 -10.88
C TYR A 171 9.11 34.40 -10.03
N HIS A 172 7.79 34.28 -10.24
CA HIS A 172 6.96 33.32 -9.49
C HIS A 172 7.38 31.86 -9.72
N ILE A 173 7.79 31.50 -10.94
CA ILE A 173 8.25 30.14 -11.26
C ILE A 173 9.55 29.81 -10.51
N LEU A 174 10.49 30.77 -10.46
CA LEU A 174 11.77 30.59 -9.78
C LEU A 174 11.61 30.61 -8.26
N GLU A 175 10.68 31.39 -7.74
CA GLU A 175 10.38 31.44 -6.30
C GLU A 175 9.71 30.15 -5.83
N ASP A 176 8.66 29.69 -6.53
CA ASP A 176 8.01 28.40 -6.24
C ASP A 176 9.03 27.24 -6.33
N ALA A 177 9.95 27.30 -7.30
CA ALA A 177 11.01 26.30 -7.44
C ALA A 177 12.01 26.30 -6.26
N LYS A 178 12.29 27.45 -5.64
CA LYS A 178 13.09 27.51 -4.41
C LYS A 178 12.33 26.91 -3.24
N VAL A 179 11.07 27.29 -3.05
CA VAL A 179 10.21 26.79 -1.97
C VAL A 179 10.10 25.26 -2.04
N VAL A 180 9.85 24.69 -3.22
CA VAL A 180 9.84 23.23 -3.40
C VAL A 180 11.20 22.59 -3.04
N ASN A 181 12.30 23.24 -3.40
CA ASN A 181 13.65 22.75 -3.09
C ASN A 181 13.96 22.79 -1.58
N GLU A 182 13.36 23.72 -0.83
CA GLU A 182 13.46 23.81 0.63
C GLU A 182 12.53 22.81 1.34
N LEU A 183 11.36 22.53 0.77
CA LEU A 183 10.41 21.56 1.31
C LEU A 183 10.81 20.11 1.04
N THR A 184 11.56 19.85 -0.05
CA THR A 184 11.96 18.49 -0.44
C THR A 184 12.78 17.78 0.67
N PRO A 185 13.81 18.39 1.28
CA PRO A 185 14.51 17.81 2.42
C PRO A 185 13.60 17.54 3.62
N LYS A 186 12.64 18.43 3.91
CA LYS A 186 11.68 18.26 5.02
C LYS A 186 10.78 17.06 4.78
N LEU A 187 10.27 16.90 3.55
CA LEU A 187 9.49 15.74 3.15
C LEU A 187 10.30 14.43 3.26
N VAL A 188 11.57 14.45 2.83
CA VAL A 188 12.46 13.28 2.99
C VAL A 188 12.69 12.93 4.47
N SER A 189 12.86 13.95 5.33
CA SER A 189 12.97 13.75 6.78
C SER A 189 11.68 13.19 7.38
N ALA A 190 10.51 13.70 7.01
CA ALA A 190 9.21 13.18 7.44
C ALA A 190 9.01 11.72 7.00
N ILE A 191 9.42 11.35 5.78
CA ILE A 191 9.40 9.96 5.30
C ILE A 191 10.28 9.07 6.19
N ARG A 192 11.48 9.54 6.55
CA ARG A 192 12.39 8.79 7.44
C ARG A 192 11.82 8.68 8.86
N TYR A 193 11.19 9.74 9.34
CA TYR A 193 10.58 9.82 10.67
C TYR A 193 9.43 8.81 10.82
N VAL A 194 8.48 8.81 9.88
CA VAL A 194 7.42 7.79 9.80
C VAL A 194 7.97 6.39 9.62
N ARG A 195 9.09 6.23 8.89
CA ARG A 195 9.72 4.91 8.77
C ARG A 195 10.28 4.39 10.10
N SER A 196 10.81 5.27 10.96
CA SER A 196 11.28 4.88 12.29
C SER A 196 10.16 4.71 13.33
N ARG A 197 8.99 5.30 13.09
CA ARG A 197 7.83 5.27 13.99
C ARG A 197 6.55 5.11 13.18
N PRO A 198 6.32 3.93 12.59
CA PRO A 198 5.17 3.71 11.73
C PRO A 198 3.85 3.76 12.50
N ASP A 199 3.86 3.47 13.80
CA ASP A 199 2.66 3.44 14.65
C ASP A 199 2.36 4.79 15.32
N ASP A 200 3.20 5.82 15.10
CA ASP A 200 2.98 7.14 15.65
C ASP A 200 2.00 7.93 14.74
N PRO A 201 0.74 8.16 15.18
CA PRO A 201 -0.23 8.87 14.37
C PRO A 201 0.19 10.32 14.08
N LEU A 202 0.99 10.93 14.97
CA LEU A 202 1.49 12.29 14.78
C LEU A 202 2.54 12.32 13.66
N ALA A 203 3.43 11.33 13.61
CA ALA A 203 4.40 11.18 12.52
C ALA A 203 3.69 11.00 11.16
N GLN A 204 2.65 10.16 11.13
CA GLN A 204 1.85 9.92 9.92
C GLN A 204 1.17 11.22 9.44
N LEU A 205 0.58 11.98 10.36
CA LEU A 205 -0.05 13.26 10.06
C LEU A 205 0.96 14.28 9.53
N GLU A 206 2.14 14.39 10.16
CA GLU A 206 3.21 15.27 9.71
C GLU A 206 3.63 14.95 8.27
N LEU A 207 3.74 13.67 7.92
CA LEU A 207 4.05 13.24 6.55
C LEU A 207 2.93 13.62 5.56
N ILE A 208 1.66 13.47 5.94
CA ILE A 208 0.52 13.87 5.12
C ILE A 208 0.55 15.39 4.88
N CYS A 209 0.74 16.19 5.93
CA CYS A 209 0.82 17.65 5.83
C CYS A 209 2.01 18.09 4.96
N ALA A 210 3.18 17.48 5.13
CA ALA A 210 4.35 17.75 4.30
C ALA A 210 4.11 17.41 2.82
N CYS A 211 3.42 16.30 2.53
CA CYS A 211 3.01 15.97 1.16
C CYS A 211 2.06 17.02 0.59
N GLN A 212 1.06 17.47 1.36
CA GLN A 212 0.07 18.46 0.92
C GLN A 212 0.73 19.80 0.57
N GLN A 213 1.62 20.31 1.43
CA GLN A 213 2.34 21.56 1.18
C GLN A 213 3.16 21.51 -0.12
N VAL A 214 3.87 20.41 -0.36
CA VAL A 214 4.67 20.24 -1.59
C VAL A 214 3.78 20.15 -2.84
N VAL A 215 2.64 19.47 -2.74
CA VAL A 215 1.68 19.36 -3.85
C VAL A 215 1.06 20.73 -4.17
N GLU A 216 0.72 21.52 -3.16
CA GLU A 216 0.11 22.84 -3.34
C GLU A 216 1.05 23.82 -4.05
N VAL A 217 2.30 23.92 -3.62
CA VAL A 217 3.33 24.76 -4.28
C VAL A 217 3.68 24.23 -5.68
N SER A 218 3.64 22.92 -5.88
CA SER A 218 3.83 22.34 -7.21
C SER A 218 2.69 22.69 -8.17
N ALA A 219 1.45 22.75 -7.67
CA ALA A 219 0.29 23.14 -8.46
C ALA A 219 0.32 24.63 -8.85
N SER A 220 0.75 25.53 -7.95
CA SER A 220 0.94 26.95 -8.27
C SER A 220 2.00 27.14 -9.36
N SER A 221 3.14 26.47 -9.23
CA SER A 221 4.24 26.54 -10.21
C SER A 221 3.81 26.07 -11.60
N LEU A 222 2.95 25.05 -11.69
CA LEU A 222 2.36 24.57 -12.94
C LEU A 222 1.46 25.62 -13.62
N LEU A 223 0.73 26.41 -12.84
CA LEU A 223 -0.13 27.47 -13.36
C LEU A 223 0.71 28.56 -14.07
N TYR A 224 1.86 28.92 -13.51
CA TYR A 224 2.75 29.95 -14.05
C TYR A 224 3.66 29.45 -15.17
N THR A 225 4.07 28.17 -15.16
CA THR A 225 4.94 27.59 -16.20
C THR A 225 4.21 27.30 -17.50
N ARG A 226 2.91 26.98 -17.47
CA ARG A 226 2.12 26.63 -18.66
C ARG A 226 2.03 27.78 -19.70
N PRO A 227 1.80 29.06 -19.32
CA PRO A 227 1.94 30.20 -20.22
C PRO A 227 3.34 30.35 -20.82
N SER A 228 4.39 30.19 -20.02
CA SER A 228 5.79 30.31 -20.45
C SER A 228 6.23 29.22 -21.45
N LEU A 229 5.62 28.03 -21.40
CA LEU A 229 5.81 26.99 -22.42
C LEU A 229 5.07 27.29 -23.73
N SER A 230 3.93 27.98 -23.67
CA SER A 230 3.17 28.38 -24.86
C SER A 230 3.86 29.47 -25.67
N SER A 231 4.74 30.25 -25.05
CA SER A 231 5.55 31.31 -25.67
C SER A 231 6.85 30.83 -26.33
N LEU A 232 7.16 29.52 -26.33
CA LEU A 232 8.36 29.00 -26.99
C LEU A 232 8.21 29.00 -28.52
N PRO A 233 9.21 29.49 -29.28
CA PRO A 233 9.16 29.52 -30.74
C PRO A 233 9.05 28.11 -31.32
N SER A 234 8.23 27.97 -32.37
CA SER A 234 7.81 26.72 -33.02
C SER A 234 8.96 25.78 -33.38
N ARG A 235 10.17 26.31 -33.59
CA ARG A 235 11.38 25.54 -33.95
C ARG A 235 11.90 24.62 -32.83
N LEU A 236 11.59 24.91 -31.56
CA LEU A 236 11.94 24.03 -30.42
C LEU A 236 10.91 22.94 -30.12
N LYS A 237 9.73 22.98 -30.77
CA LYS A 237 8.75 21.88 -30.70
C LYS A 237 9.23 20.64 -31.47
N ASN A 238 10.07 20.82 -32.49
CA ASN A 238 10.58 19.74 -33.33
C ASN A 238 11.82 19.04 -32.76
N LEU A 239 12.71 19.75 -32.04
CA LEU A 239 13.85 19.15 -31.32
C LEU A 239 13.42 18.21 -30.17
N ARG A 240 12.15 18.26 -29.74
CA ARG A 240 11.57 17.32 -28.77
C ARG A 240 11.35 15.92 -29.37
N ASN A 241 11.37 15.77 -30.68
CA ASN A 241 11.21 14.47 -31.33
C ASN A 241 12.55 13.78 -31.63
N GLU A 242 13.65 14.52 -31.81
CA GLU A 242 14.96 13.93 -32.17
C GLU A 242 15.76 13.38 -30.97
N THR A 243 15.47 13.82 -29.74
CA THR A 243 16.14 13.31 -28.51
C THR A 243 15.41 12.14 -27.85
N LEU A 244 14.41 11.55 -28.52
CA LEU A 244 13.66 10.38 -28.05
C LEU A 244 13.87 9.14 -28.93
N GLU A 245 14.76 9.20 -29.93
CA GLU A 245 15.13 8.06 -30.79
C GLU A 245 16.58 7.57 -30.61
N ASN A 246 17.30 8.02 -29.58
CA ASN A 246 18.56 7.40 -29.15
C ASN A 246 18.55 7.13 -27.64
#